data_AF-A0A9D3WCL0-F1
#
_entry.id   AF-A0A9D3WCL0-F1
#
_cell.length_a   1.000
_cell.length_b   1.000
_cell.length_c   1.000
_cell.angle_alpha   90.00
_cell.angle_beta   90.00
_cell.angle_gamma   90.00
#
_symmetry.space_group_name_H-M   'P 1'
#
loop_
_entity.id
_entity.type
_entity.pdbx_description
1 polymer ?
#
loop_
_entity_poly.entity_id
_entity_poly.type
_entity_poly.pdbx_seq_one_letter_code
_entity_poly.pdbx_strand_id
1 'polypeptide(L)'
;MHKLVKIQNVLDLSRSSSLFQKELIVRDELENILHHEEMLWKQKSRCEWLNLGDHNTNYFHKGTVLRRNFNKITALYNTDREWIFDFEILKKEMINFFQNLYGEKPSPSGFLPPNAFPRLSTEDVDSLGRGVMNEEIRTALFDMAPLKALGSNEFQAAFFQNQWDNIGGAICEWVKKVFEGGTIDPEFNNTLIVLIPKVLN
;
A
#
# COMPACT_ATOMS: atom_id res chain seq x y z
N MET A 1 -0.54 -18.07 -24.59
CA MET A 1 -0.47 -19.51 -24.97
C MET A 1 -0.96 -19.84 -26.38
N HIS A 2 -2.20 -19.49 -26.79
CA HIS A 2 -2.74 -19.90 -28.11
C HIS A 2 -1.94 -19.44 -29.35
N LYS A 3 -1.25 -18.29 -29.29
CA LYS A 3 -0.40 -17.79 -30.39
C LYS A 3 0.88 -18.61 -30.56
N LEU A 4 1.52 -19.01 -29.46
CA LEU A 4 2.73 -19.85 -29.45
C LEU A 4 2.45 -21.25 -30.00
N VAL A 5 1.34 -21.88 -29.59
CA VAL A 5 0.93 -23.20 -30.10
C VAL A 5 0.66 -23.16 -31.62
N LYS A 6 0.05 -22.08 -32.12
CA LYS A 6 -0.16 -21.89 -33.57
C LYS A 6 1.15 -21.71 -34.34
N ILE A 7 2.12 -20.99 -33.80
CA ILE A 7 3.41 -20.76 -34.45
C ILE A 7 4.27 -22.03 -34.42
N GLN A 8 4.28 -22.78 -33.31
CA GLN A 8 4.97 -24.07 -33.19
C GLN A 8 4.45 -25.09 -34.21
N ASN A 9 3.11 -25.21 -34.34
CA ASN A 9 2.48 -26.11 -35.30
C ASN A 9 2.79 -25.74 -36.77
N VAL A 10 3.05 -24.46 -37.08
CA VAL A 10 3.38 -24.01 -38.44
C VAL A 10 4.88 -24.16 -38.74
N LEU A 11 5.74 -24.09 -37.73
CA LEU A 11 7.18 -24.36 -37.82
C LEU A 11 7.51 -25.84 -38.05
N ASP A 12 6.70 -26.76 -37.51
CA ASP A 12 6.83 -28.21 -37.75
C ASP A 12 6.48 -28.59 -39.20
N LEU A 13 5.70 -27.76 -39.90
CA LEU A 13 5.28 -27.97 -41.29
C LEU A 13 6.12 -27.20 -42.32
N SER A 14 6.80 -26.11 -41.93
CA SER A 14 7.69 -25.35 -42.81
C SER A 14 8.73 -24.54 -42.01
N ARG A 15 10.02 -24.88 -42.14
CA ARG A 15 11.10 -24.11 -41.53
C ARG A 15 11.39 -22.85 -42.34
N SER A 16 10.70 -21.76 -42.00
CA SER A 16 10.99 -20.41 -42.51
C SER A 16 11.71 -19.57 -41.46
N SER A 17 12.79 -18.90 -41.84
CA SER A 17 13.54 -17.96 -40.98
C SER A 17 12.67 -16.83 -40.40
N SER A 18 11.58 -16.46 -41.08
CA SER A 18 10.65 -15.43 -40.61
C SER A 18 9.71 -15.91 -39.50
N LEU A 19 9.44 -17.22 -39.42
CA LEU A 19 8.63 -17.83 -38.37
C LEU A 19 9.43 -17.98 -37.07
N PHE A 20 10.72 -18.29 -37.18
CA PHE A 20 11.62 -18.35 -36.02
C PHE A 20 11.78 -17.00 -35.33
N GLN A 21 11.89 -15.91 -36.09
CA GLN A 21 11.91 -14.55 -35.54
C GLN A 21 10.61 -14.18 -34.79
N LYS A 22 9.46 -14.60 -35.34
CA LYS A 22 8.16 -14.40 -34.66
C LYS A 22 8.03 -15.24 -33.39
N GLU A 23 8.55 -16.47 -33.38
CA GLU A 23 8.59 -17.29 -32.17
C GLU A 23 9.45 -16.61 -31.09
N LEU A 24 10.61 -16.08 -31.46
CA LEU A 24 11.53 -15.41 -30.53
C LEU A 24 10.88 -14.20 -29.85
N ILE A 25 10.22 -13.32 -30.63
CA ILE A 25 9.53 -12.13 -30.12
C ILE A 25 8.40 -12.53 -29.17
N VAL A 26 7.59 -13.54 -29.54
CA VAL A 26 6.46 -13.96 -28.71
C VAL A 26 6.94 -14.64 -27.42
N ARG A 27 8.09 -15.33 -27.45
CA ARG A 27 8.72 -15.88 -26.24
C ARG A 27 9.23 -14.76 -25.33
N ASP A 28 9.91 -13.77 -25.87
CA ASP A 28 10.39 -12.61 -25.13
C ASP A 28 9.23 -11.80 -24.49
N GLU A 29 8.16 -11.56 -25.24
CA GLU A 29 6.93 -10.94 -24.71
C GLU A 29 6.33 -11.79 -23.57
N LEU A 30 6.29 -13.12 -23.72
CA LEU A 30 5.76 -14.01 -22.69
C LEU A 30 6.64 -14.01 -21.44
N GLU A 31 7.95 -14.06 -21.60
CA GLU A 31 8.92 -14.02 -20.50
C GLU A 31 8.82 -12.69 -19.74
N ASN A 32 8.70 -11.57 -20.46
CA ASN A 32 8.44 -10.27 -19.86
C ASN A 32 7.11 -10.22 -19.09
N ILE A 33 6.02 -10.79 -19.63
CA ILE A 33 4.73 -10.83 -18.93
C ILE A 33 4.82 -11.70 -17.66
N LEU A 34 5.46 -12.88 -17.75
CA LEU A 34 5.65 -13.77 -16.61
C LEU A 34 6.50 -13.12 -15.52
N HIS A 35 7.55 -12.40 -15.90
CA HIS A 35 8.40 -11.65 -14.98
C HIS A 35 7.62 -10.56 -14.24
N HIS A 36 6.80 -9.77 -14.96
CA HIS A 36 5.94 -8.77 -14.33
C HIS A 36 4.90 -9.40 -13.39
N GLU A 37 4.31 -10.54 -13.79
CA GLU A 37 3.37 -11.28 -12.96
C GLU A 37 4.04 -11.79 -11.67
N GLU A 38 5.25 -12.34 -11.78
CA GLU A 38 6.04 -12.80 -10.65
C GLU A 38 6.37 -11.64 -9.68
N MET A 39 6.83 -10.50 -10.21
CA MET A 39 7.06 -9.32 -9.38
C MET A 39 5.80 -8.87 -8.65
N LEU A 40 4.64 -8.89 -9.31
CA LEU A 40 3.36 -8.53 -8.72
C LEU A 40 2.98 -9.50 -7.59
N TRP A 41 3.17 -10.81 -7.77
CA TRP A 41 2.91 -11.80 -6.72
C TRP A 41 3.91 -11.70 -5.56
N LYS A 42 5.18 -11.42 -5.86
CA LYS A 42 6.22 -11.13 -4.85
C LYS A 42 5.81 -9.94 -3.99
N GLN A 43 5.39 -8.83 -4.61
CA GLN A 43 4.89 -7.64 -3.91
C GLN A 43 3.64 -7.94 -3.08
N LYS A 44 2.67 -8.69 -3.62
CA LYS A 44 1.45 -9.08 -2.88
C LYS A 44 1.72 -10.00 -1.69
N SER A 45 2.68 -10.91 -1.81
CA SER A 45 2.96 -11.89 -0.76
C SER A 45 3.64 -11.29 0.48
N ARG A 46 4.42 -10.21 0.31
CA ARG A 46 5.23 -9.56 1.37
C ARG A 46 6.09 -10.56 2.16
N CYS A 47 6.54 -11.65 1.54
CA CYS A 47 7.45 -12.63 2.16
C CYS A 47 8.89 -12.26 1.82
N GLU A 48 9.73 -12.07 2.84
CA GLU A 48 11.19 -11.84 2.68
C GLU A 48 12.00 -13.15 2.46
N TRP A 49 11.37 -14.32 2.55
CA TRP A 49 12.09 -15.59 2.48
C TRP A 49 12.19 -16.12 1.06
N LEU A 50 13.26 -15.73 0.37
CA LEU A 50 13.53 -16.06 -1.03
C LEU A 50 14.92 -16.69 -1.17
N ASN A 51 15.17 -17.78 -0.42
CA ASN A 51 16.38 -18.58 -0.62
C ASN A 51 16.14 -19.90 -1.36
N LEU A 52 14.90 -20.32 -1.64
CA LEU A 52 14.63 -21.50 -2.48
C LEU A 52 13.27 -21.39 -3.18
N GLY A 53 13.24 -21.14 -4.49
CA GLY A 53 12.07 -21.43 -5.33
C GLY A 53 11.78 -20.42 -6.42
N ASP A 54 12.45 -20.59 -7.56
CA ASP A 54 12.50 -19.70 -8.74
C ASP A 54 11.25 -19.75 -9.65
N HIS A 55 10.04 -19.98 -9.14
CA HIS A 55 8.85 -19.94 -10.00
C HIS A 55 7.58 -19.52 -9.25
N ASN A 56 6.69 -18.83 -9.98
CA ASN A 56 5.30 -18.51 -9.64
C ASN A 56 4.51 -19.79 -9.29
N THR A 57 4.76 -20.33 -8.10
CA THR A 57 4.27 -21.62 -7.67
C THR A 57 2.95 -21.47 -6.93
N ASN A 58 2.16 -22.54 -6.96
CA ASN A 58 0.94 -22.71 -6.16
C ASN A 58 1.13 -22.33 -4.68
N TYR A 59 2.38 -22.38 -4.18
CA TYR A 59 2.78 -21.88 -2.87
C TYR A 59 2.46 -20.39 -2.66
N PHE A 60 2.81 -19.48 -3.57
CA PHE A 60 2.54 -18.05 -3.43
C PHE A 60 1.04 -17.73 -3.51
N HIS A 61 0.31 -18.44 -4.36
CA HIS A 61 -1.15 -18.34 -4.41
C HIS A 61 -1.79 -18.82 -3.11
N LYS A 62 -1.36 -19.98 -2.58
CA LYS A 62 -1.81 -20.49 -1.28
C LYS A 62 -1.44 -19.54 -0.14
N GLY A 63 -0.23 -18.99 -0.13
CA GLY A 63 0.20 -17.99 0.84
C GLY A 63 -0.65 -16.73 0.80
N THR A 64 -1.00 -16.25 -0.41
CA THR A 64 -1.90 -15.10 -0.57
C THR A 64 -3.31 -15.40 -0.09
N VAL A 65 -3.85 -16.60 -0.39
CA VAL A 65 -5.18 -17.02 0.08
C VAL A 65 -5.18 -17.20 1.60
N LEU A 66 -4.15 -17.82 2.17
CA LEU A 66 -4.00 -17.94 3.62
C LEU A 66 -3.96 -16.56 4.26
N ARG A 67 -3.15 -15.63 3.76
CA ARG A 67 -3.07 -14.27 4.28
C ARG A 67 -4.39 -13.51 4.13
N ARG A 68 -5.12 -13.68 3.02
CA ARG A 68 -6.46 -13.13 2.84
C ARG A 68 -7.44 -13.68 3.88
N ASN A 69 -7.39 -14.99 4.15
CA ASN A 69 -8.25 -15.63 5.14
C ASN A 69 -7.87 -15.21 6.57
N PHE A 70 -6.58 -15.12 6.89
CA PHE A 70 -6.08 -14.66 8.19
C PHE A 70 -6.42 -13.19 8.47
N ASN A 71 -6.37 -12.33 7.44
CA ASN A 71 -6.73 -10.92 7.58
C ASN A 71 -8.25 -10.68 7.51
N LYS A 72 -9.05 -11.69 7.19
CA LYS A 72 -10.51 -11.57 7.12
C LYS A 72 -11.10 -11.62 8.52
N ILE A 73 -11.75 -10.53 8.91
CA ILE A 73 -12.43 -10.43 10.19
C ILE A 73 -13.81 -11.06 10.02
N THR A 74 -13.99 -12.27 10.57
CA THR A 74 -15.22 -13.06 10.46
C THR A 74 -16.16 -12.88 11.64
N ALA A 75 -15.63 -12.51 12.81
CA ALA A 75 -16.45 -12.23 13.98
C ALA A 75 -15.71 -11.28 14.94
N LEU A 76 -16.48 -10.53 15.72
CA LEU A 76 -16.00 -9.74 16.85
C LEU A 76 -16.64 -10.20 18.14
N TYR A 77 -15.89 -10.11 19.23
CA TYR A 77 -16.38 -10.36 20.58
C TYR A 77 -16.67 -9.03 21.25
N ASN A 78 -17.94 -8.74 21.51
CA ASN A 78 -18.38 -7.45 22.02
C ASN A 78 -18.18 -7.33 23.55
N THR A 79 -18.29 -6.12 24.10
CA THR A 79 -18.27 -5.85 25.55
C THR A 79 -19.37 -6.58 26.32
N ASP A 80 -20.49 -6.89 25.65
CA ASP A 80 -21.60 -7.68 26.19
C ASP A 80 -21.32 -9.19 26.21
N ARG A 81 -20.09 -9.62 25.88
CA ARG A 81 -19.62 -11.02 25.86
C ARG A 81 -20.29 -11.90 24.80
N GLU A 82 -20.82 -11.29 23.75
CA GLU A 82 -21.45 -11.99 22.62
C GLU A 82 -20.60 -11.92 21.37
N TRP A 83 -20.71 -12.98 20.54
CA TRP A 83 -20.06 -13.05 19.24
C TRP A 83 -20.97 -12.46 18.16
N ILE A 84 -20.47 -11.43 17.48
CA ILE A 84 -21.13 -10.79 16.34
C ILE A 84 -20.54 -11.36 15.06
N PHE A 85 -21.38 -11.99 14.24
CA PHE A 85 -20.99 -12.58 12.94
C PHE A 85 -21.51 -11.78 11.74
N ASP A 86 -22.45 -10.86 11.95
CA ASP A 86 -23.01 -10.03 10.88
C ASP A 86 -22.01 -8.94 10.48
N PHE A 87 -21.68 -8.89 9.19
CA PHE A 87 -20.70 -7.98 8.63
C PHE A 87 -21.09 -6.50 8.78
N GLU A 88 -22.37 -6.15 8.64
CA GLU A 88 -22.83 -4.76 8.76
C GLU A 88 -22.78 -4.29 10.22
N ILE A 89 -23.16 -5.17 11.14
CA ILE A 89 -23.07 -4.89 12.59
C ILE A 89 -21.59 -4.78 13.00
N LEU A 90 -20.74 -5.69 12.52
CA LEU A 90 -19.31 -5.72 12.78
C LEU A 90 -18.64 -4.42 12.31
N LYS A 91 -18.96 -3.96 11.09
CA LYS A 91 -18.46 -2.70 10.55
C LYS A 91 -18.88 -1.51 11.41
N LYS A 92 -20.15 -1.45 11.83
CA LYS A 92 -20.66 -0.37 12.67
C LYS A 92 -19.99 -0.33 14.04
N GLU A 93 -19.82 -1.49 14.68
CA GLU A 93 -19.14 -1.62 15.97
C GLU A 93 -17.67 -1.22 15.87
N MET A 94 -16.95 -1.62 14.82
CA MET A 94 -15.57 -1.18 14.60
C MET A 94 -15.47 0.33 14.45
N ILE A 95 -16.33 0.92 13.61
CA ILE A 95 -16.34 2.37 13.40
C ILE A 95 -16.59 3.08 14.73
N ASN A 96 -17.60 2.65 15.49
CA ASN A 96 -17.93 3.24 16.78
C ASN A 96 -16.79 3.08 17.80
N PHE A 97 -16.16 1.90 17.86
CA PHE A 97 -15.02 1.65 18.73
C PHE A 97 -13.85 2.59 18.42
N PHE A 98 -13.44 2.67 17.15
CA PHE A 98 -12.32 3.54 16.76
C PHE A 98 -12.67 5.03 16.82
N GLN A 99 -13.92 5.41 16.55
CA GLN A 99 -14.42 6.76 16.78
C GLN A 99 -14.38 7.13 18.27
N ASN A 100 -14.66 6.19 19.18
CA ASN A 100 -14.53 6.48 20.61
C ASN A 100 -13.08 6.47 21.09
N LEU A 101 -12.21 5.65 20.47
CA LEU A 101 -10.80 5.54 20.82
C LEU A 101 -9.98 6.75 20.35
N TYR A 102 -10.20 7.18 19.10
CA TYR A 102 -9.45 8.27 18.46
C TYR A 102 -10.25 9.56 18.34
N GLY A 103 -11.58 9.51 18.49
CA GLY A 103 -12.41 10.70 18.49
C GLY A 103 -12.18 11.49 19.77
N GLU A 104 -11.69 12.70 19.60
CA GLU A 104 -11.48 13.61 20.69
C GLU A 104 -12.84 14.13 21.17
N LYS A 105 -13.17 13.88 22.44
CA LYS A 105 -14.23 14.63 23.10
C LYS A 105 -13.59 15.95 23.56
N PRO A 106 -13.98 17.12 23.00
CA PRO A 106 -13.47 18.39 23.47
C PRO A 106 -13.89 18.58 24.93
N SER A 107 -13.03 18.13 25.81
CA SER A 107 -13.12 18.37 27.24
C SER A 107 -12.47 19.73 27.44
N PRO A 108 -13.05 20.66 28.22
CA PRO A 108 -12.32 21.86 28.58
C PRO A 108 -11.00 21.41 29.18
N SER A 109 -9.91 21.79 28.53
CA SER A 109 -8.54 21.41 28.90
C SER A 109 -8.42 21.67 30.39
N GLY A 110 -8.21 20.61 31.19
CA GLY A 110 -8.02 20.77 32.63
C GLY A 110 -6.94 21.82 32.86
N PHE A 111 -7.14 22.67 33.87
CA PHE A 111 -6.23 23.76 34.21
C PHE A 111 -4.77 23.26 34.17
N LEU A 112 -4.05 23.61 33.11
CA LEU A 112 -2.64 23.26 32.99
C LEU A 112 -1.87 24.12 33.99
N PRO A 113 -1.05 23.52 34.88
CA PRO A 113 -0.24 24.30 35.79
C PRO A 113 0.63 25.29 35.01
N PRO A 114 0.75 26.56 35.46
CA PRO A 114 1.74 27.47 34.89
C PRO A 114 3.13 26.81 34.94
N ASN A 115 3.83 26.74 33.81
CA ASN A 115 5.14 26.07 33.62
C ASN A 115 5.15 24.53 33.68
N ALA A 116 4.03 23.84 33.42
CA ALA A 116 4.04 22.37 33.31
C ALA A 116 4.91 21.84 32.15
N PHE A 117 5.17 22.68 31.13
CA PHE A 117 5.94 22.30 29.95
C PHE A 117 7.02 23.34 29.62
N PRO A 118 8.17 22.92 29.06
CA PRO A 118 9.15 23.83 28.50
C PRO A 118 8.49 24.74 27.46
N ARG A 119 8.78 26.04 27.51
CA ARG A 119 8.36 26.95 26.44
C ARG A 119 9.31 26.75 25.26
N LEU A 120 8.74 26.58 24.07
CA LEU A 120 9.49 26.63 22.81
C LEU A 120 10.20 27.98 22.69
N SER A 121 11.40 27.98 22.12
CA SER A 121 12.09 29.22 21.81
C SER A 121 11.35 29.99 20.72
N THR A 122 11.54 31.30 20.64
CA THR A 122 10.98 32.11 19.55
C THR A 122 11.47 31.63 18.18
N GLU A 123 12.71 31.16 18.10
CA GLU A 123 13.30 30.53 16.91
C GLU A 123 12.58 29.23 16.51
N ASP A 124 12.25 28.37 17.47
CA ASP A 124 11.51 27.13 17.20
C ASP A 124 10.09 27.44 16.73
N VAL A 125 9.40 28.40 17.36
CA VAL A 125 8.05 28.81 16.96
C VAL A 125 8.05 29.37 15.54
N ASP A 126 9.00 30.25 15.23
CA ASP A 126 9.15 30.78 13.88
C ASP A 126 9.50 29.67 12.89
N SER A 127 10.32 28.69 13.29
CA SER A 127 10.68 27.55 12.45
C SER A 127 9.48 26.66 12.11
N LEU A 128 8.60 26.41 13.10
CA LEU A 128 7.39 25.58 12.99
C LEU A 128 6.28 26.30 12.22
N GLY A 129 6.28 27.64 12.24
CA GLY A 129 5.33 28.48 11.50
C GLY A 129 5.68 28.66 10.02
N ARG A 130 6.85 28.18 9.56
CA ARG A 130 7.22 28.26 8.14
C ARG A 130 6.38 27.32 7.30
N GLY A 131 6.09 27.74 6.07
CA GLY A 131 5.47 26.87 5.08
C GLY A 131 6.35 25.69 4.73
N VAL A 132 5.72 24.57 4.34
CA VAL A 132 6.42 23.34 3.97
C VAL A 132 7.23 23.54 2.69
N MET A 133 8.49 23.10 2.70
CA MET A 133 9.41 23.18 1.56
C MET A 133 9.32 21.95 0.67
N ASN A 134 9.63 22.12 -0.63
CA ASN A 134 9.67 21.00 -1.58
C ASN A 134 10.65 19.90 -1.12
N GLU A 135 11.76 20.29 -0.50
CA GLU A 135 12.78 19.32 -0.10
C GLU A 135 12.36 18.53 1.13
N GLU A 136 11.54 19.11 2.00
CA GLU A 136 10.92 18.40 3.13
C GLU A 136 9.94 17.34 2.60
N ILE A 137 9.12 17.70 1.61
CA ILE A 137 8.16 16.80 0.97
C ILE A 137 8.90 15.66 0.26
N ARG A 138 9.96 15.99 -0.48
CA ARG A 138 10.82 15.01 -1.15
C ARG A 138 11.45 14.06 -0.13
N THR A 139 12.09 14.61 0.91
CA THR A 139 12.78 13.80 1.92
C THR A 139 11.81 12.85 2.60
N ALA A 140 10.64 13.33 3.02
CA ALA A 140 9.61 12.51 3.63
C ALA A 140 9.12 11.36 2.73
N LEU A 141 8.99 11.60 1.42
CA LEU A 141 8.60 10.55 0.46
C LEU A 141 9.71 9.52 0.22
N PHE A 142 10.98 9.96 0.18
CA PHE A 142 12.12 9.08 -0.06
C PHE A 142 12.53 8.27 1.18
N ASP A 143 12.17 8.74 2.38
CA ASP A 143 12.30 7.97 3.63
C ASP A 143 11.30 6.81 3.73
N MET A 144 10.25 6.79 2.88
CA MET A 144 9.33 5.67 2.80
C MET A 144 10.00 4.46 2.15
N ALA A 145 9.88 3.28 2.76
CA ALA A 145 10.39 2.06 2.14
C ALA A 145 9.68 1.82 0.78
N PRO A 146 10.39 1.43 -0.30
CA PRO A 146 9.83 1.42 -1.67
C PRO A 146 8.55 0.59 -1.83
N LEU A 147 8.44 -0.52 -1.09
CA LEU A 147 7.29 -1.43 -1.11
C LEU A 147 6.22 -1.12 -0.04
N LYS A 148 6.36 -0.02 0.70
CA LYS A 148 5.34 0.46 1.64
C LYS A 148 4.36 1.38 0.92
N ALA A 149 3.24 0.80 0.48
CA ALA A 149 1.96 1.47 0.36
C ALA A 149 0.86 0.40 0.43
N LEU A 150 -0.24 0.68 1.13
CA LEU A 150 -1.37 -0.24 1.28
C LEU A 150 -2.72 0.49 1.44
N GLY A 151 -2.85 1.66 0.81
CA GLY A 151 -4.19 2.21 0.56
C GLY A 151 -4.86 1.43 -0.57
N SER A 152 -6.16 1.63 -0.77
CA SER A 152 -6.92 1.12 -1.93
C SER A 152 -6.32 1.44 -3.30
N ASN A 153 -5.28 2.29 -3.33
CA ASN A 153 -4.63 2.78 -4.54
C ASN A 153 -3.40 1.93 -4.87
N GLU A 154 -3.33 1.53 -6.13
CA GLU A 154 -2.44 0.50 -6.67
C GLU A 154 -0.95 0.93 -6.76
N PHE A 155 -0.62 2.17 -6.39
CA PHE A 155 0.73 2.73 -6.54
C PHE A 155 1.53 2.68 -5.23
N GLN A 156 2.71 2.06 -5.32
CA GLN A 156 3.68 1.94 -4.22
C GLN A 156 4.55 3.19 -4.11
N ALA A 157 5.17 3.42 -2.94
CA ALA A 157 6.15 4.50 -2.75
C ALA A 157 7.24 4.50 -3.84
N ALA A 158 7.68 3.32 -4.28
CA ALA A 158 8.63 3.13 -5.38
C ALA A 158 8.21 3.84 -6.68
N PHE A 159 6.91 3.87 -7.01
CA PHE A 159 6.42 4.56 -8.20
C PHE A 159 6.71 6.07 -8.10
N PHE A 160 6.38 6.68 -6.96
CA PHE A 160 6.57 8.11 -6.75
C PHE A 160 8.06 8.49 -6.63
N GLN A 161 8.87 7.61 -6.06
CA GLN A 161 10.33 7.78 -6.00
C GLN A 161 10.96 7.74 -7.40
N ASN A 162 10.54 6.79 -8.25
CA ASN A 162 11.08 6.63 -9.61
C ASN A 162 10.56 7.69 -10.59
N GLN A 163 9.34 8.19 -10.40
CA GLN A 163 8.71 9.18 -11.28
C GLN A 163 8.84 10.62 -10.75
N TRP A 164 9.64 10.85 -9.70
CA TRP A 164 9.72 12.14 -9.01
C TRP A 164 10.02 13.31 -9.95
N ASP A 165 10.89 13.13 -10.95
CA ASP A 165 11.22 14.19 -11.91
C ASP A 165 10.01 14.60 -12.78
N ASN A 166 9.06 13.69 -12.98
CA ASN A 166 7.85 13.94 -13.78
C ASN A 166 6.68 14.46 -12.94
N ILE A 167 6.46 13.91 -11.74
CA ILE A 167 5.25 14.18 -10.92
C ILE A 167 5.52 14.95 -9.62
N GLY A 168 6.78 15.07 -9.21
CA GLY A 168 7.18 15.64 -7.91
C GLY A 168 6.74 17.09 -7.73
N GLY A 169 6.74 17.89 -8.81
CA GLY A 169 6.23 19.26 -8.79
C GLY A 169 4.74 19.32 -8.42
N ALA A 170 3.91 18.51 -9.07
CA ALA A 170 2.47 18.45 -8.81
C ALA A 170 2.18 17.95 -7.38
N ILE A 171 2.95 16.97 -6.89
CA ILE A 171 2.85 16.48 -5.52
C ILE A 171 3.18 17.60 -4.52
N CYS A 172 4.26 18.35 -4.75
CA CYS A 172 4.65 19.45 -3.88
C CYS A 172 3.59 20.55 -3.82
N GLU A 173 3.03 20.94 -4.96
CA GLU A 173 1.94 21.92 -5.02
C GLU A 173 0.69 21.44 -4.28
N TRP A 174 0.32 20.17 -4.46
CA TRP A 174 -0.83 19.59 -3.78
C TRP A 174 -0.64 19.56 -2.26
N VAL A 175 0.52 19.08 -1.78
CA VAL A 175 0.82 19.03 -0.34
C VAL A 175 0.81 20.43 0.26
N LYS A 176 1.44 21.42 -0.38
CA LYS A 176 1.44 22.81 0.10
C LYS A 176 0.02 23.38 0.23
N LYS A 177 -0.84 23.15 -0.77
CA LYS A 177 -2.25 23.57 -0.71
C LYS A 177 -2.98 22.97 0.48
N VAL A 178 -2.71 21.71 0.83
CA VAL A 178 -3.29 21.06 2.01
C VAL A 178 -2.82 21.75 3.29
N PHE A 179 -1.52 22.05 3.42
CA PHE A 179 -0.97 22.77 4.58
C PHE A 179 -1.48 24.22 4.70
N GLU A 180 -1.86 24.85 3.59
CA GLU A 180 -2.50 26.17 3.55
C GLU A 180 -4.01 26.14 3.90
N GLY A 181 -4.56 24.97 4.28
CA GLY A 181 -5.96 24.79 4.65
C GLY A 181 -6.86 24.27 3.53
N GLY A 182 -6.27 23.80 2.42
CA GLY A 182 -7.00 23.14 1.34
C GLY A 182 -7.62 21.81 1.78
N THR A 183 -8.70 21.40 1.10
CA THR A 183 -9.37 20.14 1.39
C THR A 183 -8.59 18.95 0.84
N ILE A 184 -8.44 17.91 1.65
CA ILE A 184 -7.95 16.60 1.20
C ILE A 184 -9.14 15.83 0.62
N ASP A 185 -8.97 15.21 -0.54
CA ASP A 185 -10.00 14.32 -1.08
C ASP A 185 -10.33 13.21 -0.06
N PRO A 186 -11.60 13.02 0.33
CA PRO A 186 -12.01 11.99 1.27
C PRO A 186 -11.49 10.60 0.89
N GLU A 187 -11.28 10.31 -0.40
CA GLU A 187 -10.76 9.03 -0.87
C GLU A 187 -9.32 8.77 -0.39
N PHE A 188 -8.48 9.80 -0.23
CA PHE A 188 -7.13 9.64 0.32
C PHE A 188 -7.12 9.35 1.81
N ASN A 189 -8.20 9.68 2.53
CA ASN A 189 -8.35 9.39 3.95
C ASN A 189 -8.95 8.01 4.23
N ASN A 190 -9.24 7.23 3.18
CA ASN A 190 -9.70 5.85 3.33
C ASN A 190 -8.59 5.00 3.98
N THR A 191 -8.81 4.65 5.25
CA THR A 191 -7.88 3.84 6.04
C THR A 191 -8.34 2.39 6.03
N LEU A 192 -7.46 1.48 5.59
CA LEU A 192 -7.69 0.05 5.73
C LEU A 192 -7.22 -0.40 7.11
N ILE A 193 -8.17 -0.75 7.98
CA ILE A 193 -7.86 -1.33 9.29
C ILE A 193 -7.62 -2.83 9.10
N VAL A 194 -6.39 -3.27 9.38
CA VAL A 194 -6.01 -4.70 9.36
C VAL A 194 -5.59 -5.10 10.77
N LEU A 195 -6.20 -6.15 11.31
CA LEU A 195 -5.77 -6.74 12.57
C LEU A 195 -4.47 -7.52 12.35
N ILE A 196 -3.43 -7.16 13.10
CA ILE A 196 -2.18 -7.91 13.16
C ILE A 196 -2.21 -8.72 14.46
N PRO A 197 -2.29 -10.07 14.40
CA PRO A 197 -2.25 -10.89 15.60
C PRO A 197 -0.92 -10.69 16.34
N LYS A 198 -0.98 -10.44 17.65
CA LYS A 198 0.20 -10.16 18.49
C LYS A 198 1.08 -11.38 18.77
N VAL A 199 0.66 -12.59 18.40
CA VAL A 199 1.42 -13.83 18.62
C VAL A 199 1.25 -14.76 17.42
N LEU A 200 2.34 -15.42 17.02
CA LEU A 200 2.31 -16.54 16.07
C LEU A 200 1.65 -17.73 16.79
N ASN A 201 0.59 -18.29 16.19
CA ASN A 201 0.11 -19.63 16.55
C ASN A 201 1.02 -20.69 15.95
#